data_AF-A0A954C517-F1
#
_entry.id   AF-A0A954C517-F1
#
_cell.length_a   1.000
_cell.length_b   1.000
_cell.length_c   1.000
_cell.angle_alpha   90.00
_cell.angle_beta   90.00
_cell.angle_gamma   90.00
#
_symmetry.space_group_name_H-M   'P 1'
#
loop_
_entity.id
_entity.type
_entity.pdbx_description
1 polymer ?
#
loop_
_entity_poly.entity_id
_entity_poly.type
_entity_poly.pdbx_seq_one_letter_code
_entity_poly.pdbx_strand_id
1 'polypeptide(L)'
;MPSTCPRRGRPWLALFACCAAWAYAQDPEPAPQPDSLAEPEETLTVERPDEVLRIEAELERIESARSISPERIAAIRKRLREIDEEGAQTSLAPRQETMALTVDNAVRMALDNNPDFLVALVRARAATAGIDEAQSVFDPVISVDANFTNSRSAFFSGNPFSGFPVGLNVATSDNFTASTTLSKRFLLGTSVNILWSETRTKTENVFALNPAYNPSLSVELVQPLLRGAGLGVNGLAIEIAESNARLEEANLAITLLDGVVAVEQAYWDLVGAEATLRSAKRQLDSSVRLLEDTRKRIRLGASAELDIVIAQSGVAQSRESLIVAENGLEAARDGLLRLVRPSGDPSKWDVFLVPLERPMEVEDPPLDLGRSLNQARNQRPEFYQADLRIENARRTLALRENEALPSLDVVGTFREEGLGGTHHSAWSALGSGRFYSWGAGVRVNLPLFLRAERARERAAKLQLEEAEAALTVLESQVVLELRNAVRNVLAARARLATSRANRILAARQLEGTRLKVKNGADAVPRDELDDLAALARAETQEIQVRVAYRMALTRLKRAEGVLLEPWLDVVDERVQRVLQRERRTQE
;
A
#
# COMPACT_ATOMS: atom_id res chain seq x y z
N MET A 1 28.09 47.47 -39.80
CA MET A 1 27.23 48.29 -38.92
C MET A 1 26.51 47.36 -37.94
N PRO A 2 25.98 47.87 -36.81
CA PRO A 2 25.93 47.15 -35.51
C PRO A 2 24.60 46.37 -35.31
N SER A 3 24.25 45.75 -34.17
CA SER A 3 24.69 45.87 -32.75
C SER A 3 24.26 44.61 -31.96
N THR A 4 24.85 44.19 -30.83
CA THR A 4 26.04 44.65 -30.08
C THR A 4 26.66 43.46 -29.32
N CYS A 5 27.90 43.62 -28.83
CA CYS A 5 28.68 42.58 -28.13
C CYS A 5 28.51 42.61 -26.58
N PRO A 6 29.12 41.67 -25.82
CA PRO A 6 28.72 41.31 -24.44
C PRO A 6 29.76 41.72 -23.37
N ARG A 7 29.65 41.21 -22.12
CA ARG A 7 30.74 40.55 -21.35
C ARG A 7 30.43 40.33 -19.84
N ARG A 8 31.05 39.28 -19.27
CA ARG A 8 31.71 39.13 -17.92
C ARG A 8 31.00 39.66 -16.65
N GLY A 9 31.09 39.01 -15.49
CA GLY A 9 31.83 37.79 -15.11
C GLY A 9 31.80 37.48 -13.60
N ARG A 10 32.44 36.37 -13.19
CA ARG A 10 32.72 35.94 -11.79
C ARG A 10 33.66 36.93 -11.06
N PRO A 11 33.79 36.97 -9.70
CA PRO A 11 33.73 35.82 -8.77
C PRO A 11 33.03 36.05 -7.39
N TRP A 12 33.29 35.15 -6.43
CA TRP A 12 32.74 35.05 -5.06
C TRP A 12 33.41 35.95 -3.99
N LEU A 13 32.67 36.22 -2.89
CA LEU A 13 33.06 36.28 -1.45
C LEU A 13 31.73 36.20 -0.63
N ALA A 14 31.55 35.31 0.36
CA ALA A 14 31.75 35.49 1.83
C ALA A 14 30.90 36.61 2.48
N LEU A 15 30.31 36.51 3.69
CA LEU A 15 30.18 35.46 4.75
C LEU A 15 29.07 35.87 5.77
N PHE A 16 28.76 35.04 6.79
CA PHE A 16 27.78 35.26 7.92
C PHE A 16 26.27 35.24 7.51
N ALA A 17 25.29 34.65 8.23
CA ALA A 17 24.91 34.59 9.66
C ALA A 17 24.19 35.87 10.17
N CYS A 18 23.16 35.84 11.06
CA CYS A 18 22.63 34.78 11.93
C CYS A 18 21.08 34.90 12.13
N CYS A 19 20.48 34.16 13.07
CA CYS A 19 19.04 34.11 13.36
C CYS A 19 18.60 34.88 14.63
N ALA A 20 17.28 34.91 14.84
CA ALA A 20 16.53 35.04 16.11
C ALA A 20 16.01 36.43 16.56
N ALA A 21 14.68 36.44 16.74
CA ALA A 21 13.77 37.49 17.19
C ALA A 21 13.96 38.01 18.64
N TRP A 22 13.44 39.23 18.88
CA TRP A 22 12.57 39.71 19.99
C TRP A 22 12.41 41.25 19.83
N ALA A 23 11.45 42.01 20.39
CA ALA A 23 10.07 41.86 20.87
C ALA A 23 9.81 43.04 21.85
N TYR A 24 9.00 44.06 21.48
CA TYR A 24 8.46 45.18 22.32
C TYR A 24 7.64 46.16 21.42
N ALA A 25 6.76 47.07 21.87
CA ALA A 25 5.78 47.05 22.98
C ALA A 25 4.81 48.28 22.88
N GLN A 26 3.55 48.09 23.34
CA GLN A 26 2.66 48.99 24.13
C GLN A 26 2.54 50.51 23.82
N ASP A 27 1.31 50.95 23.50
CA ASP A 27 0.37 51.83 24.27
C ASP A 27 0.91 53.02 25.12
N PRO A 28 0.17 54.14 25.37
CA PRO A 28 -1.30 54.20 25.54
C PRO A 28 -2.07 55.51 25.12
N GLU A 29 -3.33 55.56 25.54
CA GLU A 29 -4.36 56.64 25.56
C GLU A 29 -4.01 57.85 26.48
N PRO A 30 -4.72 59.02 26.45
CA PRO A 30 -5.97 59.17 27.24
C PRO A 30 -7.05 60.19 26.72
N ALA A 31 -8.18 60.26 27.45
CA ALA A 31 -9.40 61.09 27.23
C ALA A 31 -9.39 62.44 28.04
N PRO A 32 -10.50 63.20 28.36
CA PRO A 32 -11.96 63.00 28.12
C PRO A 32 -12.87 64.23 27.77
N GLN A 33 -14.12 63.92 27.35
CA GLN A 33 -15.48 64.53 27.60
C GLN A 33 -15.73 66.06 27.76
N PRO A 34 -17.00 66.54 27.60
CA PRO A 34 -18.27 65.91 27.15
C PRO A 34 -18.74 66.54 25.80
N ASP A 35 -20.00 66.68 25.32
CA ASP A 35 -21.42 66.37 25.66
C ASP A 35 -22.26 66.49 24.33
N SER A 36 -23.56 66.22 24.13
CA SER A 36 -24.71 65.71 24.93
C SER A 36 -25.84 65.18 23.99
N LEU A 37 -26.89 64.57 24.55
CA LEU A 37 -28.29 64.43 24.04
C LEU A 37 -28.57 64.06 22.56
N ALA A 38 -29.13 62.86 22.31
CA ALA A 38 -30.56 62.62 21.94
C ALA A 38 -30.84 61.33 21.13
N GLU A 39 -31.80 60.53 21.64
CA GLU A 39 -32.65 59.50 20.98
C GLU A 39 -32.03 58.26 20.25
N PRO A 40 -32.77 57.12 20.13
CA PRO A 40 -32.17 55.83 19.74
C PRO A 40 -32.84 55.09 18.54
N GLU A 41 -32.05 54.41 17.71
CA GLU A 41 -32.54 53.36 16.79
C GLU A 41 -31.74 52.03 16.90
N GLU A 42 -32.50 50.98 17.22
CA GLU A 42 -32.48 49.60 16.70
C GLU A 42 -31.23 48.67 16.67
N THR A 43 -31.54 47.37 16.75
CA THR A 43 -30.74 46.17 16.46
C THR A 43 -29.67 45.69 17.46
N LEU A 44 -29.90 44.49 18.00
CA LEU A 44 -28.86 43.52 18.36
C LEU A 44 -29.47 42.10 18.42
N THR A 45 -28.76 41.09 17.91
CA THR A 45 -29.21 39.70 17.77
C THR A 45 -28.39 38.73 18.64
N VAL A 46 -29.06 37.83 19.36
CA VAL A 46 -28.45 36.68 20.07
C VAL A 46 -29.41 35.47 20.03
N GLU A 47 -28.87 34.25 20.05
CA GLU A 47 -29.60 32.98 19.93
C GLU A 47 -30.22 32.44 21.25
N ARG A 48 -31.02 31.36 21.11
CA ARG A 48 -31.34 30.27 22.09
C ARG A 48 -32.41 30.57 23.17
N PRO A 49 -33.05 29.53 23.75
CA PRO A 49 -33.81 28.52 23.00
C PRO A 49 -35.19 28.21 23.63
N ASP A 50 -35.61 28.97 24.64
CA ASP A 50 -36.67 28.56 25.59
C ASP A 50 -38.09 29.08 25.26
N GLU A 51 -38.27 29.80 24.14
CA GLU A 51 -39.56 30.42 23.81
C GLU A 51 -40.62 29.44 23.27
N VAL A 52 -40.23 28.24 22.81
CA VAL A 52 -41.14 27.25 22.22
C VAL A 52 -42.29 26.89 23.17
N LEU A 53 -41.99 26.66 24.45
CA LEU A 53 -42.97 26.32 25.49
C LEU A 53 -43.91 27.48 25.86
N ARG A 54 -43.59 28.74 25.49
CA ARG A 54 -44.52 29.87 25.56
C ARG A 54 -45.37 30.00 24.31
N ILE A 55 -44.77 29.78 23.14
CA ILE A 55 -45.46 29.83 21.85
C ILE A 55 -46.54 28.74 21.77
N GLU A 56 -46.27 27.52 22.23
CA GLU A 56 -47.27 26.43 22.29
C GLU A 56 -48.48 26.81 23.18
N ALA A 57 -48.23 27.46 24.34
CA ALA A 57 -49.27 27.89 25.27
C ALA A 57 -50.10 29.10 24.78
N GLU A 58 -49.57 29.93 23.87
CA GLU A 58 -50.38 30.90 23.12
C GLU A 58 -51.06 30.27 21.91
N LEU A 59 -50.46 29.27 21.27
CA LEU A 59 -51.00 28.60 20.09
C LEU A 59 -52.30 27.88 20.40
N GLU A 60 -52.38 27.07 21.47
CA GLU A 60 -53.65 26.43 21.89
C GLU A 60 -54.76 27.45 22.17
N ARG A 61 -54.42 28.63 22.68
CA ARG A 61 -55.39 29.73 22.88
C ARG A 61 -55.84 30.36 21.56
N ILE A 62 -54.93 30.51 20.60
CA ILE A 62 -55.21 31.10 19.30
C ILE A 62 -55.95 30.11 18.37
N GLU A 63 -55.72 28.80 18.50
CA GLU A 63 -56.44 27.77 17.73
C GLU A 63 -57.95 27.72 18.04
N SER A 64 -58.36 28.20 19.22
CA SER A 64 -59.79 28.43 19.52
C SER A 64 -60.43 29.55 18.69
N ALA A 65 -59.64 30.35 17.95
CA ALA A 65 -60.08 31.57 17.29
C ALA A 65 -59.63 31.69 15.82
N ARG A 66 -60.59 31.39 14.92
CA ARG A 66 -60.66 31.73 13.48
C ARG A 66 -60.02 30.75 12.49
N SER A 67 -60.90 30.01 11.83
CA SER A 67 -60.93 29.72 10.38
C SER A 67 -59.69 30.14 9.56
N ILE A 68 -58.91 29.16 9.11
CA ILE A 68 -57.79 29.35 8.17
C ILE A 68 -58.34 29.90 6.82
N SER A 69 -57.77 31.00 6.33
CA SER A 69 -58.17 31.57 5.03
C SER A 69 -57.69 30.69 3.85
N PRO A 70 -58.44 30.62 2.74
CA PRO A 70 -58.06 29.82 1.57
C PRO A 70 -56.68 30.15 1.00
N GLU A 71 -56.22 31.40 1.18
CA GLU A 71 -54.94 31.90 0.70
C GLU A 71 -53.74 31.24 1.38
N ARG A 72 -53.81 30.90 2.68
CA ARG A 72 -52.76 30.13 3.36
C ARG A 72 -52.64 28.73 2.79
N ILE A 73 -53.77 28.09 2.46
CA ILE A 73 -53.80 26.77 1.81
C ILE A 73 -53.23 26.86 0.37
N ALA A 74 -53.53 27.94 -0.35
CA ALA A 74 -52.95 28.20 -1.66
C ALA A 74 -51.43 28.43 -1.59
N ALA A 75 -50.94 29.20 -0.62
CA ALA A 75 -49.52 29.44 -0.40
C ALA A 75 -48.75 28.15 -0.04
N ILE A 76 -49.30 27.30 0.83
CA ILE A 76 -48.72 25.98 1.14
C ILE A 76 -48.69 25.10 -0.12
N ARG A 77 -49.75 25.05 -0.92
CA ARG A 77 -49.77 24.31 -2.20
C ARG A 77 -48.79 24.85 -3.23
N LYS A 78 -48.55 26.18 -3.28
CA LYS A 78 -47.54 26.80 -4.13
C LYS A 78 -46.14 26.37 -3.70
N ARG A 79 -45.83 26.49 -2.41
CA ARG A 79 -44.53 26.10 -1.84
C ARG A 79 -44.25 24.60 -1.95
N LEU A 80 -45.29 23.76 -1.85
CA LEU A 80 -45.18 22.32 -2.09
C LEU A 80 -44.86 21.99 -3.57
N ARG A 81 -45.40 22.76 -4.53
CA ARG A 81 -45.04 22.64 -5.95
C ARG A 81 -43.64 23.14 -6.24
N GLU A 82 -43.24 24.24 -5.63
CA GLU A 82 -41.88 24.78 -5.75
C GLU A 82 -40.86 23.75 -5.25
N ILE A 83 -41.14 23.05 -4.14
CA ILE A 83 -40.32 21.93 -3.65
C ILE A 83 -40.39 20.70 -4.57
N ASP A 84 -41.56 20.36 -5.15
CA ASP A 84 -41.70 19.29 -6.15
C ASP A 84 -40.90 19.58 -7.44
N GLU A 85 -40.75 20.85 -7.82
CA GLU A 85 -40.05 21.31 -9.03
C GLU A 85 -38.54 21.53 -8.81
N GLU A 86 -38.12 22.08 -7.66
CA GLU A 86 -36.70 22.18 -7.27
C GLU A 86 -36.10 20.80 -6.98
N GLY A 87 -36.85 19.94 -6.27
CA GLY A 87 -36.44 18.56 -5.98
C GLY A 87 -36.30 17.67 -7.22
N ALA A 88 -36.90 18.04 -8.36
CA ALA A 88 -36.81 17.31 -9.61
C ALA A 88 -35.50 17.55 -10.40
N GLN A 89 -34.68 18.55 -10.02
CA GLN A 89 -33.48 18.94 -10.79
C GLN A 89 -32.19 18.19 -10.40
N THR A 90 -32.24 17.23 -9.48
CA THR A 90 -31.11 16.33 -9.16
C THR A 90 -30.98 15.13 -10.12
N SER A 91 -31.40 15.28 -11.36
CA SER A 91 -31.07 14.32 -12.43
C SER A 91 -29.58 14.38 -12.74
N LEU A 92 -28.83 13.41 -12.20
CA LEU A 92 -27.43 13.15 -12.52
C LEU A 92 -27.23 13.15 -14.04
N ALA A 93 -26.20 13.84 -14.51
CA ALA A 93 -25.97 14.01 -15.96
C ALA A 93 -25.79 12.65 -16.65
N PRO A 94 -26.35 12.44 -17.86
CA PRO A 94 -26.26 11.17 -18.55
C PRO A 94 -24.82 10.85 -18.96
N ARG A 95 -24.20 9.88 -18.26
CA ARG A 95 -22.88 9.29 -18.58
C ARG A 95 -22.82 8.90 -20.07
N GLN A 96 -21.71 9.25 -20.74
CA GLN A 96 -21.63 9.25 -22.22
C GLN A 96 -21.11 7.93 -22.81
N GLU A 97 -20.19 7.23 -22.13
CA GLU A 97 -19.70 5.91 -22.53
C GLU A 97 -20.57 4.83 -21.87
N THR A 98 -20.93 3.75 -22.57
CA THR A 98 -21.65 2.60 -21.97
C THR A 98 -20.81 1.35 -22.12
N MET A 99 -20.50 0.68 -21.01
CA MET A 99 -19.68 -0.52 -20.98
C MET A 99 -20.39 -1.67 -20.26
N ALA A 100 -20.54 -2.79 -20.97
CA ALA A 100 -21.20 -3.98 -20.46
C ALA A 100 -20.16 -5.03 -20.02
N LEU A 101 -20.27 -5.53 -18.79
CA LEU A 101 -19.26 -6.41 -18.18
C LEU A 101 -19.86 -7.71 -17.63
N THR A 102 -19.14 -8.82 -17.80
CA THR A 102 -19.24 -10.04 -16.96
C THR A 102 -18.27 -9.91 -15.77
N VAL A 103 -18.33 -10.82 -14.79
CA VAL A 103 -17.32 -10.90 -13.73
C VAL A 103 -15.95 -11.19 -14.33
N ASP A 104 -15.86 -12.16 -15.25
CA ASP A 104 -14.59 -12.54 -15.87
C ASP A 104 -13.92 -11.35 -16.58
N ASN A 105 -14.68 -10.58 -17.38
CA ASN A 105 -14.15 -9.39 -18.04
C ASN A 105 -13.75 -8.30 -17.03
N ALA A 106 -14.52 -8.11 -15.95
CA ALA A 106 -14.18 -7.15 -14.90
C ALA A 106 -12.89 -7.54 -14.15
N VAL A 107 -12.70 -8.84 -13.85
CA VAL A 107 -11.48 -9.36 -13.24
C VAL A 107 -10.30 -9.23 -14.19
N ARG A 108 -10.41 -9.66 -15.44
CA ARG A 108 -9.34 -9.53 -16.46
C ARG A 108 -8.92 -8.08 -16.66
N MET A 109 -9.88 -7.17 -16.86
CA MET A 109 -9.59 -5.73 -16.98
C MET A 109 -8.94 -5.16 -15.72
N ALA A 110 -9.36 -5.56 -14.51
CA ALA A 110 -8.72 -5.13 -13.28
C ALA A 110 -7.27 -5.66 -13.16
N LEU A 111 -7.03 -6.93 -13.51
CA LEU A 111 -5.68 -7.53 -13.54
C LEU A 111 -4.74 -6.75 -14.47
N ASP A 112 -5.22 -6.34 -15.65
CA ASP A 112 -4.46 -5.56 -16.63
C ASP A 112 -4.25 -4.07 -16.25
N ASN A 113 -5.27 -3.43 -15.65
CA ASN A 113 -5.34 -1.96 -15.54
C ASN A 113 -5.19 -1.39 -14.11
N ASN A 114 -5.28 -2.18 -13.05
CA ASN A 114 -5.25 -1.66 -11.68
C ASN A 114 -3.82 -1.29 -11.22
N PRO A 115 -3.54 -0.02 -10.86
CA PRO A 115 -2.24 0.40 -10.33
C PRO A 115 -1.81 -0.31 -9.06
N ASP A 116 -2.73 -0.81 -8.24
CA ASP A 116 -2.39 -1.58 -7.03
C ASP A 116 -1.62 -2.86 -7.39
N PHE A 117 -2.02 -3.53 -8.47
CA PHE A 117 -1.35 -4.73 -9.00
C PHE A 117 -0.04 -4.36 -9.72
N LEU A 118 -0.02 -3.25 -10.47
CA LEU A 118 1.20 -2.73 -11.07
C LEU A 118 2.26 -2.40 -9.99
N VAL A 119 1.86 -1.80 -8.87
CA VAL A 119 2.76 -1.49 -7.74
C VAL A 119 3.29 -2.76 -7.08
N ALA A 120 2.45 -3.78 -6.86
CA ALA A 120 2.91 -5.07 -6.34
C ALA A 120 3.88 -5.77 -7.31
N LEU A 121 3.59 -5.73 -8.62
CA LEU A 121 4.43 -6.30 -9.66
C LEU A 121 5.77 -5.57 -9.79
N VAL A 122 5.78 -4.25 -9.68
CA VAL A 122 7.00 -3.43 -9.65
C VAL A 122 7.83 -3.72 -8.39
N ARG A 123 7.21 -3.99 -7.23
CA ARG A 123 7.93 -4.43 -6.02
C ARG A 123 8.60 -5.79 -6.22
N ALA A 124 7.88 -6.79 -6.74
CA ALA A 124 8.46 -8.11 -7.05
C ALA A 124 9.60 -8.03 -8.09
N ARG A 125 9.49 -7.13 -9.07
CA ARG A 125 10.54 -6.87 -10.07
C ARG A 125 11.73 -6.08 -9.50
N ALA A 126 11.50 -5.15 -8.57
CA ALA A 126 12.56 -4.45 -7.85
C ALA A 126 13.33 -5.37 -6.91
N ALA A 127 12.65 -6.30 -6.22
CA ALA A 127 13.28 -7.26 -5.30
C ALA A 127 14.32 -8.16 -5.99
N THR A 128 14.15 -8.48 -7.28
CA THR A 128 15.17 -9.21 -8.04
C THR A 128 16.49 -8.43 -8.23
N ALA A 129 16.50 -7.09 -8.18
CA ALA A 129 17.74 -6.31 -8.24
C ALA A 129 18.58 -6.41 -6.95
N GLY A 130 17.97 -6.79 -5.82
CA GLY A 130 18.70 -7.10 -4.58
C GLY A 130 19.60 -8.34 -4.69
N ILE A 131 19.37 -9.19 -5.69
CA ILE A 131 20.25 -10.33 -6.00
C ILE A 131 21.55 -9.82 -6.62
N ASP A 132 21.47 -8.86 -7.55
CA ASP A 132 22.63 -8.22 -8.17
C ASP A 132 23.43 -7.41 -7.12
N GLU A 133 22.74 -6.70 -6.22
CA GLU A 133 23.35 -6.03 -5.07
C GLU A 133 24.13 -7.02 -4.18
N ALA A 134 23.55 -8.17 -3.84
CA ALA A 134 24.22 -9.22 -3.06
C ALA A 134 25.42 -9.86 -3.80
N GLN A 135 25.38 -9.92 -5.14
CA GLN A 135 26.49 -10.41 -5.96
C GLN A 135 27.64 -9.39 -6.08
N SER A 136 27.36 -8.08 -6.03
CA SER A 136 28.37 -7.01 -6.17
C SER A 136 29.52 -7.08 -5.15
N VAL A 137 29.32 -7.75 -4.01
CA VAL A 137 30.35 -8.04 -2.98
C VAL A 137 31.53 -8.88 -3.53
N PHE A 138 31.34 -9.54 -4.68
CA PHE A 138 32.35 -10.37 -5.37
C PHE A 138 32.91 -9.71 -6.65
N ASP A 139 32.51 -8.48 -6.97
CA ASP A 139 33.02 -7.74 -8.12
C ASP A 139 34.43 -7.14 -7.87
N PRO A 140 35.22 -6.93 -8.93
CA PRO A 140 36.52 -6.27 -8.82
C PRO A 140 36.34 -4.76 -8.60
N VAL A 141 36.78 -4.26 -7.44
CA VAL A 141 36.80 -2.84 -7.11
C VAL A 141 38.16 -2.25 -7.45
N ILE A 142 38.18 -1.10 -8.13
CA ILE A 142 39.38 -0.28 -8.35
C ILE A 142 39.27 0.99 -7.49
N SER A 143 40.19 1.16 -6.56
CA SER A 143 40.38 2.39 -5.77
C SER A 143 41.61 3.14 -6.28
N VAL A 144 41.53 4.47 -6.39
CA VAL A 144 42.65 5.33 -6.78
C VAL A 144 42.76 6.46 -5.77
N ASP A 145 43.91 6.53 -5.10
CA ASP A 145 44.21 7.46 -4.02
C ASP A 145 45.44 8.30 -4.36
N ALA A 146 45.37 9.60 -4.11
CA ALA A 146 46.50 10.52 -4.31
C ALA A 146 46.63 11.45 -3.10
N ASN A 147 47.73 11.32 -2.36
CA ASN A 147 48.02 12.08 -1.15
C ASN A 147 49.26 12.95 -1.35
N PHE A 148 49.20 14.21 -0.91
CA PHE A 148 50.36 15.07 -0.75
C PHE A 148 50.50 15.50 0.72
N THR A 149 51.66 15.22 1.31
CA THR A 149 51.99 15.57 2.68
C THR A 149 53.32 16.34 2.71
N ASN A 150 53.27 17.64 2.98
CA ASN A 150 54.44 18.39 3.43
C ASN A 150 54.58 18.19 4.95
N SER A 151 55.76 17.75 5.39
CA SER A 151 56.11 17.62 6.80
C SER A 151 57.30 18.51 7.12
N ARG A 152 57.30 19.09 8.32
CA ARG A 152 58.38 19.93 8.84
C ARG A 152 58.67 19.48 10.27
N SER A 153 59.79 18.81 10.47
CA SER A 153 60.16 18.22 11.76
C SER A 153 61.38 18.93 12.34
N ALA A 154 61.28 19.35 13.60
CA ALA A 154 62.41 19.89 14.33
C ALA A 154 63.30 18.74 14.84
N PHE A 155 64.62 18.85 14.68
CA PHE A 155 65.57 17.84 15.13
C PHE A 155 66.88 18.51 15.58
N PHE A 156 67.64 17.84 16.45
CA PHE A 156 68.95 18.33 16.89
C PHE A 156 70.07 17.65 16.10
N SER A 157 70.94 18.44 15.47
CA SER A 157 72.17 17.94 14.87
C SER A 157 73.33 18.09 15.83
N GLY A 158 73.89 16.96 16.27
CA GLY A 158 75.13 16.92 17.06
C GLY A 158 76.40 16.66 16.22
N ASN A 159 76.26 16.50 14.90
CA ASN A 159 77.35 16.09 14.01
C ASN A 159 77.62 17.17 12.94
N PRO A 160 78.79 17.85 12.93
CA PRO A 160 79.11 18.89 11.95
C PRO A 160 79.22 18.36 10.51
N PHE A 161 79.39 17.05 10.30
CA PHE A 161 79.42 16.43 8.97
C PHE A 161 78.02 16.07 8.44
N SER A 162 76.95 16.36 9.18
CA SER A 162 75.57 15.95 8.84
C SER A 162 74.91 16.67 7.66
N GLY A 163 75.56 17.70 7.09
CA GLY A 163 74.95 18.64 6.16
C GLY A 163 74.12 19.75 6.83
N PHE A 164 73.88 19.66 8.16
CA PHE A 164 73.15 20.65 8.94
C PHE A 164 74.04 21.29 10.02
N PRO A 165 73.87 22.59 10.32
CA PRO A 165 74.53 23.25 11.45
C PRO A 165 74.35 22.51 12.77
N VAL A 166 75.38 22.50 13.63
CA VAL A 166 75.27 21.90 14.97
C VAL A 166 74.29 22.73 15.80
N GLY A 167 73.23 22.09 16.33
CA GLY A 167 72.14 22.76 17.03
C GLY A 167 70.75 22.26 16.65
N LEU A 168 69.72 23.03 17.02
CA LEU A 168 68.34 22.77 16.62
C LEU A 168 68.10 23.21 15.17
N ASN A 169 67.62 22.28 14.34
CA ASN A 169 67.32 22.46 12.94
C ASN A 169 65.87 22.07 12.65
N VAL A 170 65.39 22.41 11.45
CA VAL A 170 64.14 21.90 10.88
C VAL A 170 64.49 21.19 9.58
N ALA A 171 63.98 19.97 9.40
CA ALA A 171 64.01 19.27 8.13
C ALA A 171 62.61 19.32 7.50
N THR A 172 62.53 19.76 6.25
CA THR A 172 61.33 19.63 5.42
C THR A 172 61.37 18.34 4.61
N SER A 173 60.19 17.74 4.39
CA SER A 173 60.00 16.65 3.45
C SER A 173 58.65 16.76 2.75
N ASP A 174 58.68 16.80 1.43
CA ASP A 174 57.52 16.66 0.55
C ASP A 174 57.34 15.17 0.23
N ASN A 175 56.22 14.57 0.61
CA ASN A 175 55.83 13.25 0.14
C ASN A 175 54.58 13.35 -0.72
N PHE A 176 54.69 12.96 -2.00
CA PHE A 176 53.54 12.71 -2.87
C PHE A 176 53.42 11.21 -3.08
N THR A 177 52.29 10.61 -2.74
CA THR A 177 52.01 9.19 -3.01
C THR A 177 50.76 9.08 -3.87
N ALA A 178 50.89 8.39 -5.00
CA ALA A 178 49.76 7.90 -5.77
C ALA A 178 49.67 6.38 -5.60
N SER A 179 48.47 5.85 -5.43
CA SER A 179 48.21 4.41 -5.34
C SER A 179 46.93 4.02 -6.08
N THR A 180 46.95 2.85 -6.68
CA THR A 180 45.80 2.20 -7.31
C THR A 180 45.70 0.79 -6.75
N THR A 181 44.55 0.46 -6.16
CA THR A 181 44.29 -0.87 -5.61
C THR A 181 43.18 -1.54 -6.40
N LEU A 182 43.46 -2.70 -7.00
CA LEU A 182 42.48 -3.61 -7.58
C LEU A 182 42.20 -4.74 -6.58
N SER A 183 41.01 -4.76 -5.99
CA SER A 183 40.60 -5.73 -4.97
C SER A 183 39.44 -6.58 -5.49
N LYS A 184 39.50 -7.91 -5.30
CA LYS A 184 38.39 -8.81 -5.59
C LYS A 184 38.23 -9.89 -4.52
N ARG A 185 36.98 -10.17 -4.14
CA ARG A 185 36.58 -11.31 -3.29
C ARG A 185 35.96 -12.42 -4.13
N PHE A 186 36.13 -13.66 -3.70
CA PHE A 186 35.57 -14.86 -4.33
C PHE A 186 34.61 -15.58 -3.37
N LEU A 187 33.69 -16.39 -3.93
CA LEU A 187 32.71 -17.17 -3.16
C LEU A 187 33.34 -18.20 -2.21
N LEU A 188 34.62 -18.56 -2.39
CA LEU A 188 35.38 -19.41 -1.46
C LEU A 188 35.83 -18.69 -0.18
N GLY A 189 35.54 -17.38 -0.06
CA GLY A 189 36.02 -16.50 0.99
C GLY A 189 37.35 -15.81 0.67
N THR A 190 38.04 -16.27 -0.39
CA THR A 190 39.33 -15.73 -0.85
C THR A 190 39.23 -14.25 -1.21
N SER A 191 40.22 -13.44 -0.84
CA SER A 191 40.40 -12.08 -1.39
C SER A 191 41.78 -11.93 -2.03
N VAL A 192 41.82 -11.24 -3.17
CA VAL A 192 43.04 -10.86 -3.89
C VAL A 192 43.08 -9.35 -3.96
N ASN A 193 44.14 -8.74 -3.43
CA ASN A 193 44.41 -7.31 -3.46
C ASN A 193 45.67 -7.08 -4.30
N ILE A 194 45.59 -6.28 -5.37
CA ILE A 194 46.73 -5.86 -6.19
C ILE A 194 46.91 -4.36 -6.00
N LEU A 195 47.91 -3.96 -5.21
CA LEU A 195 48.23 -2.57 -4.92
C LEU A 195 49.44 -2.14 -5.76
N TRP A 196 49.23 -1.15 -6.61
CA TRP A 196 50.26 -0.42 -7.34
C TRP A 196 50.44 0.94 -6.66
N SER A 197 51.66 1.35 -6.32
CA SER A 197 51.88 2.64 -5.65
C SER A 197 53.22 3.26 -5.98
N GLU A 198 53.23 4.55 -6.31
CA GLU A 198 54.43 5.37 -6.46
C GLU A 198 54.47 6.46 -5.39
N THR A 199 55.48 6.40 -4.51
CA THR A 199 55.85 7.50 -3.62
C THR A 199 57.02 8.28 -4.20
N ARG A 200 56.83 9.59 -4.34
CA ARG A 200 57.87 10.56 -4.62
C ARG A 200 58.17 11.36 -3.36
N THR A 201 59.39 11.22 -2.84
CA THR A 201 59.90 11.98 -1.70
C THR A 201 60.88 13.05 -2.17
N LYS A 202 60.75 14.27 -1.65
CA LYS A 202 61.87 15.21 -1.53
C LYS A 202 62.20 15.40 -0.05
N THR A 203 63.46 15.63 0.26
CA THR A 203 63.92 15.93 1.61
C THR A 203 65.17 16.78 1.60
N GLU A 204 65.42 17.54 2.65
CA GLU A 204 66.67 18.30 2.84
C GLU A 204 67.84 17.43 3.34
N ASN A 205 67.61 16.14 3.65
CA ASN A 205 68.66 15.22 4.09
C ASN A 205 69.68 14.92 2.97
N VAL A 206 70.90 15.44 3.13
CA VAL A 206 72.01 15.32 2.14
C VAL A 206 72.50 13.89 1.90
N PHE A 207 72.17 12.93 2.76
CA PHE A 207 72.51 11.51 2.58
C PHE A 207 71.39 10.70 1.92
N ALA A 208 70.20 11.29 1.75
CA ALA A 208 69.09 10.63 1.08
C ALA A 208 69.16 10.85 -0.44
N LEU A 209 68.67 9.87 -1.20
CA LEU A 209 68.39 10.04 -2.62
C LEU A 209 67.29 11.11 -2.77
N ASN A 210 67.59 12.23 -3.43
CA ASN A 210 66.71 13.38 -3.47
C ASN A 210 66.66 14.02 -4.88
N PRO A 211 65.50 14.08 -5.56
CA PRO A 211 64.25 13.41 -5.18
C PRO A 211 64.38 11.88 -5.25
N ALA A 212 63.74 11.16 -4.35
CA ALA A 212 63.52 9.72 -4.49
C ALA A 212 62.17 9.48 -5.19
N TYR A 213 62.16 8.53 -6.12
CA TYR A 213 60.96 7.90 -6.66
C TYR A 213 61.00 6.42 -6.26
N ASN A 214 59.94 5.94 -5.61
CA ASN A 214 59.77 4.58 -5.14
C ASN A 214 58.41 4.03 -5.64
N PRO A 215 58.34 3.56 -6.90
CA PRO A 215 57.22 2.77 -7.39
C PRO A 215 57.30 1.35 -6.83
N SER A 216 56.16 0.75 -6.53
CA SER A 216 56.04 -0.62 -6.06
C SER A 216 54.77 -1.27 -6.58
N LEU A 217 54.85 -2.58 -6.79
CA LEU A 217 53.72 -3.46 -7.10
C LEU A 217 53.64 -4.52 -6.01
N SER A 218 52.49 -4.66 -5.37
CA SER A 218 52.23 -5.69 -4.38
C SER A 218 50.95 -6.46 -4.67
N VAL A 219 50.99 -7.75 -4.35
CA VAL A 219 49.86 -8.68 -4.43
C VAL A 219 49.72 -9.35 -3.07
N GLU A 220 48.55 -9.19 -2.43
CA GLU A 220 48.16 -9.95 -1.23
C GLU A 220 47.04 -10.93 -1.63
N LEU A 221 47.23 -12.19 -1.26
CA LEU A 221 46.23 -13.26 -1.35
C LEU A 221 45.87 -13.67 0.09
N VAL A 222 44.60 -13.56 0.46
CA VAL A 222 44.09 -14.03 1.76
C VAL A 222 43.05 -15.12 1.52
N GLN A 223 43.25 -16.29 2.11
CA GLN A 223 42.30 -17.41 2.10
C GLN A 223 41.88 -17.74 3.53
N PRO A 224 40.64 -17.42 3.96
CA PRO A 224 40.11 -17.91 5.23
C PRO A 224 39.91 -19.43 5.19
N LEU A 225 40.20 -20.10 6.30
CA LEU A 225 40.04 -21.56 6.49
C LEU A 225 38.96 -21.92 7.53
N LEU A 226 38.49 -20.98 8.35
CA LEU A 226 37.43 -21.18 9.35
C LEU A 226 36.31 -20.14 9.19
N ARG A 227 36.36 -19.03 9.94
CA ARG A 227 35.42 -17.92 9.77
C ARG A 227 35.56 -17.32 8.37
N GLY A 228 34.45 -17.23 7.64
CA GLY A 228 34.38 -16.72 6.26
C GLY A 228 34.82 -17.71 5.18
N ALA A 229 35.13 -18.96 5.52
CA ALA A 229 35.59 -19.96 4.56
C ALA A 229 34.43 -20.69 3.85
N GLY A 230 34.61 -20.96 2.55
CA GLY A 230 33.75 -21.87 1.77
C GLY A 230 32.48 -21.25 1.19
N LEU A 231 31.91 -21.96 0.21
CA LEU A 231 30.78 -21.47 -0.60
C LEU A 231 29.52 -21.26 0.24
N GLY A 232 29.17 -22.22 1.10
CA GLY A 232 27.93 -22.24 1.90
C GLY A 232 27.84 -21.24 3.05
N VAL A 233 28.76 -20.27 3.13
CA VAL A 233 28.64 -19.10 4.02
C VAL A 233 28.67 -17.81 3.22
N ASN A 234 29.61 -17.68 2.28
CA ASN A 234 29.71 -16.50 1.41
C ASN A 234 28.50 -16.38 0.45
N GLY A 235 27.94 -17.50 -0.01
CA GLY A 235 26.75 -17.52 -0.87
C GLY A 235 25.43 -17.20 -0.16
N LEU A 236 25.37 -17.29 1.18
CA LEU A 236 24.13 -17.11 1.95
C LEU A 236 23.48 -15.74 1.73
N ALA A 237 24.27 -14.69 1.49
CA ALA A 237 23.74 -13.36 1.17
C ALA A 237 22.94 -13.36 -0.15
N ILE A 238 23.42 -14.09 -1.16
CA ILE A 238 22.74 -14.24 -2.46
C ILE A 238 21.49 -15.11 -2.29
N GLU A 239 21.58 -16.23 -1.55
CA GLU A 239 20.41 -17.08 -1.29
C GLU A 239 19.31 -16.34 -0.50
N ILE A 240 19.66 -15.51 0.48
CA ILE A 240 18.72 -14.67 1.21
C ILE A 240 18.10 -13.62 0.29
N ALA A 241 18.87 -13.00 -0.61
CA ALA A 241 18.35 -12.06 -1.60
C ALA A 241 17.39 -12.73 -2.61
N GLU A 242 17.72 -13.92 -3.11
CA GLU A 242 16.82 -14.73 -3.93
C GLU A 242 15.52 -15.09 -3.19
N SER A 243 15.63 -15.51 -1.94
CA SER A 243 14.49 -15.85 -1.09
C SER A 243 13.61 -14.62 -0.80
N ASN A 244 14.21 -13.45 -0.60
CA ASN A 244 13.49 -12.18 -0.46
C ASN A 244 12.76 -11.79 -1.76
N ALA A 245 13.37 -12.02 -2.94
CA ALA A 245 12.67 -11.84 -4.22
C ALA A 245 11.47 -12.79 -4.35
N ARG A 246 11.61 -14.06 -3.93
CA ARG A 246 10.51 -15.05 -3.91
C ARG A 246 9.42 -14.69 -2.89
N LEU A 247 9.75 -14.07 -1.75
CA LEU A 247 8.78 -13.54 -0.79
C LEU A 247 7.91 -12.44 -1.41
N GLU A 248 8.49 -11.56 -2.23
CA GLU A 248 7.73 -10.51 -2.93
C GLU A 248 6.90 -11.07 -4.10
N GLU A 249 7.34 -12.14 -4.78
CA GLU A 249 6.49 -12.87 -5.74
C GLU A 249 5.28 -13.52 -5.05
N ALA A 250 5.44 -13.98 -3.80
CA ALA A 250 4.32 -14.46 -2.99
C ALA A 250 3.43 -13.31 -2.45
N ASN A 251 3.99 -12.14 -2.10
CA ASN A 251 3.20 -10.94 -1.76
C ASN A 251 2.32 -10.53 -2.95
N LEU A 252 2.87 -10.56 -4.17
CA LEU A 252 2.11 -10.30 -5.40
C LEU A 252 0.96 -11.31 -5.55
N ALA A 253 1.20 -12.61 -5.36
CA ALA A 253 0.13 -13.63 -5.42
C ALA A 253 -1.01 -13.35 -4.42
N ILE A 254 -0.70 -12.96 -3.17
CA ILE A 254 -1.68 -12.57 -2.15
C ILE A 254 -2.44 -11.30 -2.57
N THR A 255 -1.72 -10.30 -3.10
CA THR A 255 -2.31 -9.02 -3.55
C THR A 255 -3.30 -9.25 -4.70
N LEU A 256 -3.02 -10.17 -5.61
CA LEU A 256 -3.94 -10.56 -6.68
C LEU A 256 -5.13 -11.36 -6.14
N LEU A 257 -4.94 -12.31 -5.20
CA LEU A 257 -6.04 -13.06 -4.56
C LEU A 257 -7.05 -12.13 -3.91
N ASP A 258 -6.58 -11.20 -3.07
CA ASP A 258 -7.46 -10.26 -2.36
C ASP A 258 -8.03 -9.18 -3.29
N GLY A 259 -7.28 -8.79 -4.33
CA GLY A 259 -7.73 -7.94 -5.41
C GLY A 259 -8.91 -8.52 -6.19
N VAL A 260 -8.86 -9.81 -6.55
CA VAL A 260 -9.97 -10.49 -7.24
C VAL A 260 -11.21 -10.58 -6.33
N VAL A 261 -11.05 -10.83 -5.02
CA VAL A 261 -12.18 -10.75 -4.06
C VAL A 261 -12.79 -9.35 -4.04
N ALA A 262 -11.99 -8.29 -4.09
CA ALA A 262 -12.48 -6.91 -4.13
C ALA A 262 -13.24 -6.58 -5.43
N VAL A 263 -12.74 -7.05 -6.59
CA VAL A 263 -13.41 -6.86 -7.89
C VAL A 263 -14.72 -7.63 -7.97
N GLU A 264 -14.75 -8.89 -7.52
CA GLU A 264 -16.01 -9.66 -7.44
C GLU A 264 -17.01 -8.97 -6.50
N GLN A 265 -16.57 -8.52 -5.31
CA GLN A 265 -17.43 -7.82 -4.35
C GLN A 265 -18.05 -6.57 -4.98
N ALA A 266 -17.25 -5.71 -5.60
CA ALA A 266 -17.75 -4.49 -6.26
C ALA A 266 -18.71 -4.79 -7.43
N TYR A 267 -18.47 -5.87 -8.20
CA TYR A 267 -19.40 -6.31 -9.25
C TYR A 267 -20.74 -6.78 -8.67
N TRP A 268 -20.72 -7.57 -7.59
CA TRP A 268 -21.95 -8.07 -6.97
C TRP A 268 -22.71 -6.99 -6.19
N ASP A 269 -22.02 -6.00 -5.65
CA ASP A 269 -22.64 -4.81 -5.06
C ASP A 269 -23.32 -3.93 -6.14
N LEU A 270 -22.70 -3.76 -7.31
CA LEU A 270 -23.33 -3.10 -8.47
C LEU A 270 -24.60 -3.82 -8.91
N VAL A 271 -24.57 -5.15 -9.01
CA VAL A 271 -25.76 -5.97 -9.33
C VAL A 271 -26.84 -5.85 -8.24
N GLY A 272 -26.44 -5.80 -6.96
CA GLY A 272 -27.35 -5.59 -5.83
C GLY A 272 -28.00 -4.21 -5.84
N ALA A 273 -27.25 -3.16 -6.19
CA ALA A 273 -27.74 -1.80 -6.30
C ALA A 273 -28.71 -1.62 -7.49
N GLU A 274 -28.39 -2.17 -8.66
CA GLU A 274 -29.26 -2.10 -9.85
C GLU A 274 -30.61 -2.80 -9.60
N ALA A 275 -30.58 -3.93 -8.89
CA ALA A 275 -31.79 -4.62 -8.45
C ALA A 275 -32.56 -3.86 -7.35
N THR A 276 -31.87 -3.15 -6.46
CA THR A 276 -32.49 -2.31 -5.43
C THR A 276 -33.22 -1.13 -6.07
N LEU A 277 -32.60 -0.47 -7.05
CA LEU A 277 -33.21 0.56 -7.88
C LEU A 277 -34.45 0.03 -8.63
N ARG A 278 -34.36 -1.19 -9.18
CA ARG A 278 -35.47 -1.85 -9.86
C ARG A 278 -36.65 -2.13 -8.92
N SER A 279 -36.39 -2.47 -7.66
CA SER A 279 -37.42 -2.62 -6.62
C SER A 279 -38.06 -1.27 -6.26
N ALA A 280 -37.25 -0.23 -6.01
CA ALA A 280 -37.74 1.13 -5.71
C ALA A 280 -38.63 1.71 -6.83
N LYS A 281 -38.27 1.51 -8.11
CA LYS A 281 -39.08 1.95 -9.26
C LYS A 281 -40.44 1.24 -9.34
N ARG A 282 -40.50 -0.06 -9.00
CA ARG A 282 -41.77 -0.82 -8.90
C ARG A 282 -42.63 -0.37 -7.72
N GLN A 283 -42.00 -0.07 -6.59
CA GLN A 283 -42.69 0.44 -5.40
C GLN A 283 -43.32 1.80 -5.69
N LEU A 284 -42.59 2.73 -6.34
CA LEU A 284 -43.12 4.03 -6.73
C LEU A 284 -44.30 3.92 -7.71
N ASP A 285 -44.18 3.11 -8.76
CA ASP A 285 -45.28 2.82 -9.70
C ASP A 285 -46.53 2.25 -8.98
N SER A 286 -46.32 1.34 -8.02
CA SER A 286 -47.40 0.79 -7.20
C SER A 286 -48.05 1.82 -6.28
N SER A 287 -47.27 2.65 -5.60
CA SER A 287 -47.75 3.74 -4.72
C SER A 287 -48.52 4.81 -5.50
N VAL A 288 -48.08 5.15 -6.73
CA VAL A 288 -48.79 6.10 -7.60
C VAL A 288 -50.15 5.52 -8.03
N ARG A 289 -50.23 4.25 -8.40
CA ARG A 289 -51.51 3.57 -8.72
C ARG A 289 -52.45 3.53 -7.51
N LEU A 290 -51.93 3.22 -6.32
CA LEU A 290 -52.70 3.24 -5.08
C LEU A 290 -53.29 4.63 -4.79
N LEU A 291 -52.52 5.71 -5.03
CA LEU A 291 -53.00 7.09 -4.92
C LEU A 291 -54.08 7.41 -5.96
N GLU A 292 -53.94 6.96 -7.21
CA GLU A 292 -54.97 7.13 -8.23
C GLU A 292 -56.27 6.39 -7.91
N ASP A 293 -56.20 5.13 -7.48
CA ASP A 293 -57.38 4.31 -7.17
C ASP A 293 -58.08 4.77 -5.89
N THR A 294 -57.33 5.34 -4.95
CA THR A 294 -57.88 6.04 -3.78
C THR A 294 -58.59 7.34 -4.19
N ARG A 295 -57.99 8.14 -5.09
CA ARG A 295 -58.65 9.30 -5.72
C ARG A 295 -59.89 8.93 -6.56
N LYS A 296 -59.98 7.70 -7.08
CA LYS A 296 -61.20 7.18 -7.75
C LYS A 296 -62.26 6.83 -6.71
N ARG A 297 -61.91 6.12 -5.63
CA ARG A 297 -62.83 5.74 -4.54
C ARG A 297 -63.42 6.93 -3.78
N ILE A 298 -62.62 7.93 -3.41
CA ILE A 298 -63.10 9.13 -2.69
C ILE A 298 -64.15 9.89 -3.54
N ARG A 299 -63.94 10.02 -4.86
CA ARG A 299 -64.91 10.62 -5.79
C ARG A 299 -66.22 9.82 -5.95
N LEU A 300 -66.23 8.57 -5.50
CA LEU A 300 -67.40 7.68 -5.48
C LEU A 300 -68.00 7.53 -4.07
N GLY A 301 -67.50 8.28 -3.07
CA GLY A 301 -67.94 8.19 -1.67
C GLY A 301 -67.51 6.91 -0.94
N ALA A 302 -66.55 6.15 -1.49
CA ALA A 302 -66.19 4.80 -1.06
C ALA A 302 -64.82 4.71 -0.35
N SER A 303 -64.32 5.83 0.19
CA SER A 303 -63.02 5.96 0.88
C SER A 303 -62.99 7.32 1.60
N ALA A 304 -62.25 7.42 2.70
CA ALA A 304 -62.19 8.63 3.53
C ALA A 304 -61.16 9.64 2.98
N GLU A 305 -61.33 10.93 3.27
CA GLU A 305 -60.33 11.94 2.85
C GLU A 305 -58.95 11.69 3.46
N LEU A 306 -58.86 11.07 4.65
CA LEU A 306 -57.59 10.67 5.27
C LEU A 306 -56.77 9.69 4.39
N ASP A 307 -57.45 8.84 3.61
CA ASP A 307 -56.79 7.86 2.75
C ASP A 307 -55.94 8.52 1.66
N ILE A 308 -56.30 9.73 1.19
CA ILE A 308 -55.50 10.46 0.21
C ILE A 308 -54.17 10.91 0.80
N VAL A 309 -54.15 11.30 2.07
CA VAL A 309 -52.96 11.78 2.78
C VAL A 309 -51.98 10.61 3.00
N ILE A 310 -52.51 9.45 3.39
CA ILE A 310 -51.74 8.19 3.53
C ILE A 310 -51.12 7.80 2.17
N ALA A 311 -51.91 7.79 1.10
CA ALA A 311 -51.41 7.44 -0.23
C ALA A 311 -50.41 8.49 -0.79
N GLN A 312 -50.57 9.78 -0.48
CA GLN A 312 -49.58 10.81 -0.83
C GLN A 312 -48.26 10.65 -0.07
N SER A 313 -48.33 10.35 1.24
CA SER A 313 -47.16 10.03 2.05
C SER A 313 -46.41 8.81 1.51
N GLY A 314 -47.13 7.76 1.11
CA GLY A 314 -46.58 6.57 0.46
C GLY A 314 -45.84 6.87 -0.85
N VAL A 315 -46.37 7.77 -1.70
CA VAL A 315 -45.68 8.24 -2.92
C VAL A 315 -44.42 9.03 -2.58
N ALA A 316 -44.46 9.92 -1.57
CA ALA A 316 -43.29 10.68 -1.13
C ALA A 316 -42.16 9.77 -0.62
N GLN A 317 -42.47 8.82 0.26
CA GLN A 317 -41.50 7.84 0.77
C GLN A 317 -40.95 6.93 -0.35
N SER A 318 -41.77 6.62 -1.36
CA SER A 318 -41.33 5.83 -2.52
C SER A 318 -40.40 6.63 -3.45
N ARG A 319 -40.56 7.96 -3.54
CA ARG A 319 -39.64 8.86 -4.25
C ARG A 319 -38.31 9.02 -3.51
N GLU A 320 -38.35 9.19 -2.19
CA GLU A 320 -37.14 9.22 -1.34
C GLU A 320 -36.34 7.92 -1.49
N SER A 321 -37.02 6.77 -1.39
CA SER A 321 -36.43 5.44 -1.58
C SER A 321 -35.81 5.26 -2.98
N LEU A 322 -36.40 5.90 -4.00
CA LEU A 322 -35.86 5.94 -5.36
C LEU A 322 -34.56 6.76 -5.43
N ILE A 323 -34.56 7.99 -4.91
CA ILE A 323 -33.38 8.87 -4.91
C ILE A 323 -32.19 8.21 -4.21
N VAL A 324 -32.42 7.58 -3.05
CA VAL A 324 -31.40 6.82 -2.31
C VAL A 324 -30.87 5.63 -3.14
N ALA A 325 -31.74 4.92 -3.86
CA ALA A 325 -31.34 3.80 -4.70
C ALA A 325 -30.61 4.22 -6.00
N GLU A 326 -30.89 5.40 -6.54
CA GLU A 326 -30.17 5.96 -7.70
C GLU A 326 -28.76 6.40 -7.30
N ASN A 327 -28.62 7.14 -6.20
CA ASN A 327 -27.31 7.50 -5.64
C ASN A 327 -26.49 6.24 -5.24
N GLY A 328 -27.14 5.23 -4.66
CA GLY A 328 -26.51 3.95 -4.34
C GLY A 328 -26.02 3.15 -5.56
N LEU A 329 -26.71 3.27 -6.71
CA LEU A 329 -26.25 2.66 -7.96
C LEU A 329 -25.00 3.35 -8.50
N GLU A 330 -24.97 4.69 -8.52
CA GLU A 330 -23.80 5.42 -9.00
C GLU A 330 -22.57 5.17 -8.12
N ALA A 331 -22.73 5.17 -6.79
CA ALA A 331 -21.66 4.84 -5.86
C ALA A 331 -21.09 3.41 -6.09
N ALA A 332 -21.95 2.43 -6.40
CA ALA A 332 -21.51 1.07 -6.71
C ALA A 332 -20.81 0.99 -8.09
N ARG A 333 -21.24 1.79 -9.07
CA ARG A 333 -20.55 1.91 -10.37
C ARG A 333 -19.14 2.48 -10.21
N ASP A 334 -19.00 3.57 -9.45
CA ASP A 334 -17.73 4.24 -9.24
C ASP A 334 -16.78 3.36 -8.41
N GLY A 335 -17.31 2.59 -7.45
CA GLY A 335 -16.58 1.57 -6.71
C GLY A 335 -15.97 0.48 -7.63
N LEU A 336 -16.73 -0.02 -8.61
CA LEU A 336 -16.22 -0.99 -9.60
C LEU A 336 -15.28 -0.32 -10.62
N LEU A 337 -15.62 0.87 -11.12
CA LEU A 337 -14.82 1.60 -12.11
C LEU A 337 -13.43 1.93 -11.57
N ARG A 338 -13.30 2.27 -10.29
CA ARG A 338 -12.02 2.46 -9.60
C ARG A 338 -11.11 1.23 -9.65
N LEU A 339 -11.66 0.01 -9.68
CA LEU A 339 -10.88 -1.23 -9.73
C LEU A 339 -10.60 -1.67 -11.18
N VAL A 340 -11.53 -1.43 -12.10
CA VAL A 340 -11.51 -1.93 -13.48
C VAL A 340 -10.83 -0.97 -14.46
N ARG A 341 -10.95 0.35 -14.25
CA ARG A 341 -10.41 1.41 -15.12
C ARG A 341 -10.11 2.70 -14.32
N PRO A 342 -9.28 2.66 -13.26
CA PRO A 342 -8.97 3.84 -12.45
C PRO A 342 -8.38 4.99 -13.27
N SER A 343 -8.80 6.22 -12.95
CA SER A 343 -8.36 7.44 -13.63
C SER A 343 -8.22 8.60 -12.64
N GLY A 344 -7.09 9.30 -12.69
CA GLY A 344 -6.92 10.61 -12.02
C GLY A 344 -7.56 11.78 -12.78
N ASP A 345 -8.07 11.53 -13.98
CA ASP A 345 -8.80 12.47 -14.83
C ASP A 345 -10.32 12.22 -14.64
N PRO A 346 -11.07 13.19 -14.07
CA PRO A 346 -12.50 13.04 -13.78
C PRO A 346 -13.36 12.76 -15.01
N SER A 347 -12.99 13.23 -16.21
CA SER A 347 -13.80 13.06 -17.42
C SER A 347 -13.99 11.59 -17.83
N LYS A 348 -13.10 10.70 -17.35
CA LYS A 348 -13.15 9.25 -17.62
C LYS A 348 -14.01 8.47 -16.63
N TRP A 349 -14.69 9.15 -15.70
CA TRP A 349 -15.65 8.54 -14.78
C TRP A 349 -17.08 8.52 -15.35
N ASP A 350 -17.37 9.24 -16.44
CA ASP A 350 -18.68 9.27 -17.13
C ASP A 350 -18.96 7.99 -17.97
N VAL A 351 -18.69 6.82 -17.38
CA VAL A 351 -18.92 5.48 -17.94
C VAL A 351 -20.11 4.80 -17.26
N PHE A 352 -21.19 4.57 -18.00
CA PHE A 352 -22.36 3.83 -17.57
C PHE A 352 -22.06 2.31 -17.59
N LEU A 353 -21.67 1.77 -16.44
CA LEU A 353 -21.45 0.33 -16.28
C LEU A 353 -22.78 -0.43 -16.24
N VAL A 354 -22.84 -1.55 -16.98
CA VAL A 354 -23.99 -2.47 -17.05
C VAL A 354 -23.51 -3.90 -16.75
N PRO A 355 -23.93 -4.53 -15.64
CA PRO A 355 -23.61 -5.93 -15.38
C PRO A 355 -24.45 -6.86 -16.27
N LEU A 356 -23.79 -7.72 -17.02
CA LEU A 356 -24.42 -8.74 -17.87
C LEU A 356 -24.81 -10.00 -17.09
N GLU A 357 -24.02 -10.37 -16.08
CA GLU A 357 -24.38 -11.49 -15.20
C GLU A 357 -25.45 -11.05 -14.19
N ARG A 358 -26.54 -11.78 -14.17
CA ARG A 358 -27.45 -11.78 -13.01
C ARG A 358 -26.90 -12.77 -11.98
N PRO A 359 -27.21 -12.61 -10.68
CA PRO A 359 -26.99 -13.71 -9.76
C PRO A 359 -27.90 -14.85 -10.25
N MET A 360 -27.32 -16.01 -10.54
CA MET A 360 -28.05 -17.22 -10.91
C MET A 360 -28.04 -18.22 -9.75
N GLU A 361 -28.56 -19.42 -9.95
CA GLU A 361 -28.51 -20.48 -8.96
C GLU A 361 -27.14 -21.14 -9.08
N VAL A 362 -26.25 -20.89 -8.11
CA VAL A 362 -24.89 -21.46 -8.12
C VAL A 362 -24.97 -22.88 -7.60
N GLU A 363 -24.33 -23.81 -8.31
CA GLU A 363 -24.23 -25.22 -7.91
C GLU A 363 -23.54 -25.34 -6.55
N ASP A 364 -24.16 -26.06 -5.62
CA ASP A 364 -23.63 -26.24 -4.25
C ASP A 364 -22.42 -27.19 -4.27
N PRO A 365 -21.19 -26.72 -3.99
CA PRO A 365 -20.03 -27.59 -3.97
C PRO A 365 -20.06 -28.54 -2.75
N PRO A 366 -19.42 -29.72 -2.83
CA PRO A 366 -19.25 -30.61 -1.69
C PRO A 366 -18.32 -29.97 -0.65
N LEU A 367 -18.88 -29.49 0.46
CA LEU A 367 -18.16 -28.85 1.55
C LEU A 367 -17.53 -29.90 2.50
N ASP A 368 -16.27 -30.26 2.24
CA ASP A 368 -15.43 -31.04 3.16
C ASP A 368 -14.25 -30.20 3.70
N LEU A 369 -14.29 -29.89 4.99
CA LEU A 369 -13.24 -29.15 5.68
C LEU A 369 -11.89 -29.88 5.66
N GLY A 370 -11.87 -31.23 5.63
CA GLY A 370 -10.64 -32.01 5.56
C GLY A 370 -9.92 -31.79 4.23
N ARG A 371 -10.65 -31.92 3.12
CA ARG A 371 -10.18 -31.54 1.79
C ARG A 371 -9.75 -30.06 1.74
N SER A 372 -10.60 -29.12 2.15
CA SER A 372 -10.29 -27.68 2.08
C SER A 372 -9.02 -27.31 2.86
N LEU A 373 -8.75 -27.95 4.01
CA LEU A 373 -7.54 -27.72 4.81
C LEU A 373 -6.28 -28.26 4.12
N ASN A 374 -6.34 -29.49 3.60
CA ASN A 374 -5.25 -30.05 2.80
C ASN A 374 -4.98 -29.21 1.55
N GLN A 375 -6.03 -28.72 0.90
CA GLN A 375 -5.95 -27.90 -0.30
C GLN A 375 -5.29 -26.55 0.01
N ALA A 376 -5.76 -25.84 1.05
CA ALA A 376 -5.16 -24.59 1.51
C ALA A 376 -3.66 -24.73 1.88
N ARG A 377 -3.26 -25.84 2.52
CA ARG A 377 -1.87 -26.09 2.92
C ARG A 377 -0.89 -26.32 1.75
N ASN A 378 -1.39 -26.56 0.54
CA ASN A 378 -0.59 -26.81 -0.66
C ASN A 378 -0.87 -25.82 -1.82
N GLN A 379 -1.58 -24.72 -1.54
CA GLN A 379 -1.96 -23.73 -2.56
C GLN A 379 -1.98 -22.28 -2.06
N ARG A 380 -1.91 -22.01 -0.75
CA ARG A 380 -1.88 -20.66 -0.20
C ARG A 380 -0.47 -20.07 -0.17
N PRO A 381 -0.21 -18.93 -0.84
CA PRO A 381 1.11 -18.30 -0.82
C PRO A 381 1.58 -17.90 0.59
N GLU A 382 0.69 -17.73 1.57
CA GLU A 382 1.09 -17.43 2.95
C GLU A 382 1.94 -18.55 3.58
N PHE A 383 1.70 -19.83 3.26
CA PHE A 383 2.53 -20.93 3.76
C PHE A 383 3.92 -20.93 3.12
N TYR A 384 3.99 -20.75 1.80
CA TYR A 384 5.26 -20.55 1.09
C TYR A 384 6.07 -19.37 1.66
N GLN A 385 5.42 -18.28 2.08
CA GLN A 385 6.11 -17.19 2.78
C GLN A 385 6.63 -17.58 4.17
N ALA A 386 5.90 -18.38 4.94
CA ALA A 386 6.36 -18.86 6.23
C ALA A 386 7.60 -19.76 6.06
N ASP A 387 7.57 -20.68 5.11
CA ASP A 387 8.72 -21.55 4.78
C ASP A 387 9.94 -20.74 4.34
N LEU A 388 9.80 -19.77 3.43
CA LEU A 388 10.91 -18.90 3.01
C LEU A 388 11.47 -18.05 4.17
N ARG A 389 10.63 -17.63 5.12
CA ARG A 389 11.08 -16.93 6.34
C ARG A 389 11.85 -17.85 7.29
N ILE A 390 11.39 -19.10 7.47
CA ILE A 390 12.09 -20.12 8.25
C ILE A 390 13.43 -20.48 7.59
N GLU A 391 13.48 -20.66 6.27
CA GLU A 391 14.74 -20.84 5.54
C GLU A 391 15.69 -19.66 5.74
N ASN A 392 15.21 -18.42 5.65
CA ASN A 392 16.05 -17.23 5.81
C ASN A 392 16.53 -17.02 7.25
N ALA A 393 15.72 -17.35 8.25
CA ALA A 393 16.16 -17.39 9.65
C ALA A 393 17.25 -18.45 9.85
N ARG A 394 17.10 -19.64 9.23
CA ARG A 394 18.09 -20.74 9.28
C ARG A 394 19.40 -20.39 8.54
N ARG A 395 19.33 -19.73 7.37
CA ARG A 395 20.51 -19.16 6.66
C ARG A 395 21.20 -18.10 7.52
N THR A 396 20.43 -17.19 8.13
CA THR A 396 20.94 -16.15 9.03
C THR A 396 21.65 -16.75 10.24
N LEU A 397 21.07 -17.83 10.81
CA LEU A 397 21.68 -18.57 11.91
C LEU A 397 23.03 -19.18 11.49
N ALA A 398 23.09 -19.91 10.39
CA ALA A 398 24.34 -20.50 9.89
C ALA A 398 25.44 -19.44 9.64
N LEU A 399 25.07 -18.24 9.17
CA LEU A 399 25.97 -17.10 9.06
C LEU A 399 26.50 -16.65 10.43
N ARG A 400 25.64 -16.48 11.45
CA ARG A 400 26.07 -16.07 12.80
C ARG A 400 26.89 -17.13 13.52
N GLU A 401 26.61 -18.42 13.30
CA GLU A 401 27.42 -19.52 13.82
C GLU A 401 28.82 -19.53 13.20
N ASN A 402 28.95 -19.21 11.90
CA ASN A 402 30.26 -19.04 11.28
C ASN A 402 31.00 -17.78 11.77
N GLU A 403 30.31 -16.64 11.92
CA GLU A 403 30.89 -15.40 12.49
C GLU A 403 31.44 -15.59 13.91
N ALA A 404 30.85 -16.50 14.70
CA ALA A 404 31.30 -16.86 16.04
C ALA A 404 32.56 -17.75 16.09
N LEU A 405 33.09 -18.19 14.94
CA LEU A 405 34.36 -18.92 14.86
C LEU A 405 35.58 -17.97 14.95
N PRO A 406 36.74 -18.44 15.44
CA PRO A 406 38.01 -17.74 15.26
C PRO A 406 38.37 -17.58 13.77
N SER A 407 39.14 -16.55 13.40
CA SER A 407 39.72 -16.51 12.05
C SER A 407 41.05 -17.25 12.01
N LEU A 408 41.25 -17.96 10.91
CA LEU A 408 42.42 -18.76 10.59
C LEU A 408 42.62 -18.56 9.09
N ASP A 409 43.57 -17.70 8.73
CA ASP A 409 43.65 -17.14 7.39
C ASP A 409 45.05 -17.41 6.83
N VAL A 410 45.15 -18.08 5.68
CA VAL A 410 46.41 -18.21 4.95
C VAL A 410 46.64 -16.92 4.18
N VAL A 411 47.83 -16.34 4.35
CA VAL A 411 48.21 -15.07 3.72
C VAL A 411 49.46 -15.29 2.87
N GLY A 412 49.34 -15.05 1.57
CA GLY A 412 50.47 -14.94 0.65
C GLY A 412 50.69 -13.48 0.27
N THR A 413 51.94 -13.02 0.29
CA THR A 413 52.33 -11.69 -0.20
C THR A 413 53.45 -11.79 -1.21
N PHE A 414 53.38 -10.95 -2.23
CA PHE A 414 54.47 -10.64 -3.15
C PHE A 414 54.57 -9.12 -3.24
N ARG A 415 55.78 -8.55 -3.17
CA ARG A 415 56.02 -7.11 -3.38
C ARG A 415 57.32 -6.90 -4.13
N GLU A 416 57.22 -6.17 -5.24
CA GLU A 416 58.32 -5.73 -6.08
C GLU A 416 58.46 -4.21 -5.97
N GLU A 417 59.69 -3.70 -5.88
CA GLU A 417 59.97 -2.30 -5.58
C GLU A 417 61.04 -1.71 -6.52
N GLY A 418 60.85 -0.48 -6.96
CA GLY A 418 61.85 0.32 -7.66
C GLY A 418 62.38 1.42 -6.75
N LEU A 419 63.62 1.87 -6.97
CA LEU A 419 64.15 3.08 -6.35
C LEU A 419 65.07 3.80 -7.33
N GLY A 420 64.85 5.11 -7.50
CA GLY A 420 65.66 5.91 -8.44
C GLY A 420 65.56 7.41 -8.20
N GLY A 421 66.62 8.13 -8.59
CA GLY A 421 66.68 9.60 -8.52
C GLY A 421 65.84 10.30 -9.61
N THR A 422 65.40 9.55 -10.62
CA THR A 422 64.42 9.99 -11.61
C THR A 422 63.32 8.94 -11.74
N HIS A 423 62.11 9.39 -12.07
CA HIS A 423 60.96 8.55 -12.42
C HIS A 423 61.37 7.38 -13.34
N HIS A 424 62.00 7.66 -14.48
CA HIS A 424 62.43 6.61 -15.42
C HIS A 424 63.40 5.59 -14.79
N SER A 425 64.37 6.03 -13.99
CA SER A 425 65.29 5.11 -13.30
C SER A 425 64.61 4.23 -12.24
N ALA A 426 63.56 4.75 -11.58
CA ALA A 426 62.83 4.00 -10.58
C ALA A 426 61.86 2.99 -11.22
N TRP A 427 61.21 3.37 -12.32
CA TRP A 427 60.35 2.48 -13.10
C TRP A 427 61.15 1.37 -13.81
N SER A 428 62.35 1.65 -14.30
CA SER A 428 63.24 0.60 -14.85
C SER A 428 63.87 -0.27 -13.77
N ALA A 429 64.07 0.24 -12.55
CA ALA A 429 64.42 -0.58 -11.40
C ALA A 429 63.28 -1.53 -11.00
N LEU A 430 62.02 -1.05 -10.94
CA LEU A 430 60.86 -1.90 -10.69
C LEU A 430 60.75 -3.00 -11.74
N GLY A 431 60.65 -2.64 -13.02
CA GLY A 431 60.52 -3.59 -14.13
C GLY A 431 61.74 -4.48 -14.40
N SER A 432 62.72 -4.54 -13.50
CA SER A 432 63.91 -5.38 -13.62
C SER A 432 63.86 -6.68 -12.82
N GLY A 433 62.85 -6.92 -11.96
CA GLY A 433 62.78 -8.14 -11.13
C GLY A 433 63.85 -8.23 -10.05
N ARG A 434 64.61 -7.17 -9.79
CA ARG A 434 65.82 -7.22 -8.94
C ARG A 434 65.56 -7.00 -7.45
N PHE A 435 64.49 -6.31 -7.08
CA PHE A 435 64.17 -5.95 -5.70
C PHE A 435 62.74 -6.40 -5.39
N TYR A 436 62.60 -7.70 -5.16
CA TYR A 436 61.34 -8.32 -4.76
C TYR A 436 61.47 -8.96 -3.37
N SER A 437 60.33 -9.05 -2.70
CA SER A 437 60.11 -9.81 -1.48
C SER A 437 58.84 -10.63 -1.64
N TRP A 438 58.79 -11.79 -0.99
CA TRP A 438 57.58 -12.60 -0.93
C TRP A 438 57.49 -13.27 0.44
N GLY A 439 56.26 -13.59 0.84
CA GLY A 439 55.98 -14.24 2.11
C GLY A 439 54.77 -15.16 1.99
N ALA A 440 54.79 -16.22 2.79
CA ALA A 440 53.62 -17.05 3.06
C ALA A 440 53.52 -17.24 4.56
N GLY A 441 52.32 -17.11 5.12
CA GLY A 441 52.10 -17.21 6.56
C GLY A 441 50.66 -17.57 6.90
N VAL A 442 50.44 -17.86 8.18
CA VAL A 442 49.12 -18.16 8.74
C VAL A 442 48.82 -17.10 9.81
N ARG A 443 47.69 -16.40 9.65
CA ARG A 443 47.18 -15.38 10.55
C ARG A 443 46.05 -16.00 11.38
N VAL A 444 46.19 -15.99 12.71
CA VAL A 444 45.18 -16.53 13.63
C VAL A 444 44.64 -15.40 14.49
N ASN A 445 43.32 -15.23 14.54
CA ASN A 445 42.67 -14.28 15.44
C ASN A 445 41.70 -15.02 16.37
N LEU A 446 42.07 -15.14 17.65
CA LEU A 446 41.33 -15.86 18.69
C LEU A 446 40.79 -14.89 19.76
N PRO A 447 39.66 -14.20 19.50
CA PRO A 447 39.00 -13.37 20.51
C PRO A 447 38.44 -14.23 21.66
N LEU A 448 39.08 -14.16 22.84
CA LEU A 448 38.86 -15.10 23.95
C LEU A 448 37.41 -15.22 24.46
N PHE A 449 36.61 -14.16 24.37
CA PHE A 449 35.27 -14.11 24.98
C PHE A 449 34.09 -14.23 24.01
N LEU A 450 34.26 -13.78 22.76
CA LEU A 450 33.22 -13.79 21.69
C LEU A 450 31.82 -13.30 22.10
N ARG A 451 31.73 -12.40 23.11
CA ARG A 451 30.44 -12.02 23.74
C ARG A 451 29.42 -11.41 22.76
N ALA A 452 29.89 -10.66 21.76
CA ALA A 452 29.03 -10.07 20.73
C ALA A 452 28.52 -11.14 19.75
N GLU A 453 29.41 -11.95 19.19
CA GLU A 453 29.02 -12.97 18.18
C GLU A 453 28.13 -14.05 18.81
N ARG A 454 28.47 -14.54 20.00
CA ARG A 454 27.61 -15.44 20.80
C ARG A 454 26.30 -14.79 21.25
N ALA A 455 26.13 -13.47 21.15
CA ALA A 455 24.83 -12.83 21.36
C ALA A 455 24.02 -12.74 20.06
N ARG A 456 24.67 -12.44 18.92
CA ARG A 456 24.07 -12.50 17.58
C ARG A 456 23.60 -13.90 17.21
N GLU A 457 24.41 -14.92 17.51
CA GLU A 457 24.09 -16.33 17.35
C GLU A 457 22.82 -16.72 18.12
N ARG A 458 22.75 -16.41 19.43
CA ARG A 458 21.55 -16.68 20.24
C ARG A 458 20.33 -15.88 19.79
N ALA A 459 20.51 -14.64 19.33
CA ALA A 459 19.41 -13.87 18.73
C ALA A 459 18.90 -14.54 17.44
N ALA A 460 19.79 -15.04 16.57
CA ALA A 460 19.40 -15.76 15.36
C ALA A 460 18.72 -17.12 15.65
N LYS A 461 19.08 -17.80 16.74
CA LYS A 461 18.36 -19.01 17.22
C LYS A 461 16.93 -18.66 17.62
N LEU A 462 16.76 -17.62 18.43
CA LEU A 462 15.43 -17.12 18.82
C LEU A 462 14.60 -16.61 17.63
N GLN A 463 15.23 -16.02 16.59
CA GLN A 463 14.56 -15.63 15.35
C GLN A 463 14.09 -16.82 14.50
N LEU A 464 14.79 -17.96 14.56
CA LEU A 464 14.33 -19.21 13.94
C LEU A 464 13.15 -19.81 14.73
N GLU A 465 13.25 -19.85 16.05
CA GLU A 465 12.14 -20.26 16.94
C GLU A 465 10.89 -19.37 16.74
N GLU A 466 11.08 -18.05 16.57
CA GLU A 466 10.01 -17.09 16.25
C GLU A 466 9.36 -17.38 14.89
N ALA A 467 10.15 -17.69 13.86
CA ALA A 467 9.63 -18.02 12.52
C ALA A 467 8.85 -19.36 12.51
N GLU A 468 9.34 -20.38 13.22
CA GLU A 468 8.67 -21.69 13.35
C GLU A 468 7.39 -21.59 14.22
N ALA A 469 7.38 -20.73 15.25
CA ALA A 469 6.18 -20.37 15.99
C ALA A 469 5.17 -19.57 15.13
N ALA A 470 5.64 -18.66 14.26
CA ALA A 470 4.78 -17.89 13.36
C ALA A 470 4.07 -18.78 12.33
N LEU A 471 4.72 -19.84 11.83
CA LEU A 471 4.05 -20.87 11.01
C LEU A 471 2.94 -21.58 11.80
N THR A 472 3.17 -21.93 13.06
CA THR A 472 2.15 -22.55 13.93
C THR A 472 0.95 -21.62 14.13
N VAL A 473 1.19 -20.31 14.29
CA VAL A 473 0.14 -19.29 14.35
C VAL A 473 -0.61 -19.21 13.02
N LEU A 474 0.07 -19.20 11.88
CA LEU A 474 -0.54 -19.20 10.55
C LEU A 474 -1.44 -20.43 10.32
N GLU A 475 -0.97 -21.64 10.63
CA GLU A 475 -1.78 -22.86 10.54
C GLU A 475 -3.09 -22.73 11.35
N SER A 476 -3.01 -22.19 12.58
CA SER A 476 -4.19 -21.96 13.42
C SER A 476 -5.16 -20.91 12.84
N GLN A 477 -4.64 -19.87 12.20
CA GLN A 477 -5.44 -18.82 11.55
C GLN A 477 -6.14 -19.35 10.29
N VAL A 478 -5.43 -20.11 9.45
CA VAL A 478 -6.01 -20.74 8.24
C VAL A 478 -7.11 -21.74 8.61
N VAL A 479 -6.90 -22.55 9.65
CA VAL A 479 -7.95 -23.46 10.19
C VAL A 479 -9.18 -22.68 10.64
N LEU A 480 -9.01 -21.52 11.29
CA LEU A 480 -10.14 -20.67 11.71
C LEU A 480 -10.83 -19.99 10.52
N GLU A 481 -10.08 -19.47 9.55
CA GLU A 481 -10.58 -18.84 8.32
C GLU A 481 -11.44 -19.83 7.53
N LEU A 482 -10.93 -21.03 7.24
CA LEU A 482 -11.66 -22.09 6.54
C LEU A 482 -12.92 -22.52 7.29
N ARG A 483 -12.83 -22.76 8.61
CA ARG A 483 -13.99 -23.14 9.44
C ARG A 483 -15.08 -22.06 9.39
N ASN A 484 -14.70 -20.78 9.34
CA ASN A 484 -15.64 -19.67 9.23
C ASN A 484 -16.16 -19.50 7.80
N ALA A 485 -15.35 -19.69 6.77
CA ALA A 485 -15.78 -19.67 5.37
C ALA A 485 -16.83 -20.75 5.08
N VAL A 486 -16.57 -22.01 5.47
CA VAL A 486 -17.54 -23.13 5.31
C VAL A 486 -18.84 -22.85 6.07
N ARG A 487 -18.76 -22.34 7.32
CA ARG A 487 -19.95 -21.91 8.09
C ARG A 487 -20.73 -20.78 7.41
N ASN A 488 -20.02 -19.80 6.82
CA ASN A 488 -20.64 -18.67 6.13
C ASN A 488 -21.34 -19.11 4.84
N VAL A 489 -20.77 -20.05 4.07
CA VAL A 489 -21.44 -20.66 2.91
C VAL A 489 -22.72 -21.39 3.34
N LEU A 490 -22.65 -22.24 4.37
CA LEU A 490 -23.81 -22.96 4.91
C LEU A 490 -24.90 -21.99 5.43
N ALA A 491 -24.52 -20.95 6.16
CA ALA A 491 -25.44 -19.95 6.68
C ALA A 491 -26.06 -19.09 5.57
N ALA A 492 -25.30 -18.72 4.53
CA ALA A 492 -25.82 -18.00 3.37
C ALA A 492 -26.78 -18.85 2.53
N ARG A 493 -26.48 -20.15 2.34
CA ARG A 493 -27.37 -21.13 1.70
C ARG A 493 -28.70 -21.26 2.45
N ALA A 494 -28.66 -21.38 3.78
CA ALA A 494 -29.86 -21.43 4.61
C ALA A 494 -30.67 -20.12 4.56
N ARG A 495 -30.00 -18.96 4.62
CA ARG A 495 -30.63 -17.64 4.46
C ARG A 495 -31.26 -17.46 3.08
N LEU A 496 -30.69 -18.04 2.02
CA LEU A 496 -31.26 -17.96 0.67
C LEU A 496 -32.61 -18.68 0.61
N ALA A 497 -32.70 -19.89 1.17
CA ALA A 497 -33.96 -20.64 1.25
C ALA A 497 -35.04 -19.87 2.04
N THR A 498 -34.69 -19.28 3.19
CA THR A 498 -35.67 -18.53 4.00
C THR A 498 -36.07 -17.18 3.39
N SER A 499 -35.12 -16.45 2.77
CA SER A 499 -35.43 -15.17 2.11
C SER A 499 -36.36 -15.35 0.89
N ARG A 500 -36.15 -16.42 0.11
CA ARG A 500 -37.07 -16.84 -0.96
C ARG A 500 -38.48 -17.15 -0.46
N ALA A 501 -38.58 -17.91 0.62
CA ALA A 501 -39.87 -18.20 1.24
C ALA A 501 -40.56 -16.91 1.73
N ASN A 502 -39.80 -15.99 2.34
CA ASN A 502 -40.31 -14.69 2.78
C ASN A 502 -40.84 -13.84 1.61
N ARG A 503 -40.11 -13.75 0.48
CA ARG A 503 -40.59 -13.04 -0.72
C ARG A 503 -41.90 -13.64 -1.26
N ILE A 504 -42.01 -14.97 -1.30
CA ILE A 504 -43.22 -15.67 -1.77
C ILE A 504 -44.40 -15.43 -0.83
N LEU A 505 -44.18 -15.40 0.49
CA LEU A 505 -45.22 -15.12 1.48
C LEU A 505 -45.66 -13.65 1.44
N ALA A 506 -44.73 -12.69 1.37
CA ALA A 506 -45.04 -11.27 1.23
C ALA A 506 -45.85 -10.96 -0.04
N ALA A 507 -45.51 -11.61 -1.16
CA ALA A 507 -46.27 -11.46 -2.41
C ALA A 507 -47.72 -11.97 -2.28
N ARG A 508 -47.93 -13.12 -1.62
CA ARG A 508 -49.28 -13.66 -1.34
C ARG A 508 -50.06 -12.82 -0.32
N GLN A 509 -49.37 -12.20 0.64
CA GLN A 509 -49.99 -11.29 1.60
C GLN A 509 -50.56 -10.06 0.89
N LEU A 510 -49.73 -9.39 0.08
CA LEU A 510 -50.17 -8.26 -0.76
C LEU A 510 -51.32 -8.62 -1.70
N GLU A 511 -51.29 -9.80 -2.32
CA GLU A 511 -52.39 -10.31 -3.15
C GLU A 511 -53.68 -10.48 -2.34
N GLY A 512 -53.60 -11.09 -1.16
CA GLY A 512 -54.73 -11.25 -0.23
C GLY A 512 -55.30 -9.91 0.26
N THR A 513 -54.45 -8.94 0.59
CA THR A 513 -54.86 -7.60 1.00
C THR A 513 -55.54 -6.86 -0.14
N ARG A 514 -54.99 -6.90 -1.36
CA ARG A 514 -55.64 -6.35 -2.57
C ARG A 514 -57.03 -6.93 -2.81
N LEU A 515 -57.21 -8.23 -2.59
CA LEU A 515 -58.52 -8.88 -2.70
C LEU A 515 -59.50 -8.41 -1.62
N LYS A 516 -59.06 -8.23 -0.36
CA LYS A 516 -59.89 -7.63 0.72
C LYS A 516 -60.33 -6.20 0.37
N VAL A 517 -59.36 -5.36 -0.01
CA VAL A 517 -59.56 -3.94 -0.37
C VAL A 517 -60.52 -3.82 -1.56
N LYS A 518 -60.38 -4.67 -2.58
CA LYS A 518 -61.27 -4.71 -3.76
C LYS A 518 -62.69 -5.16 -3.41
N ASN A 519 -62.85 -6.04 -2.43
CA ASN A 519 -64.14 -6.59 -2.02
C ASN A 519 -64.86 -5.74 -0.95
N GLY A 520 -64.28 -4.61 -0.52
CA GLY A 520 -64.90 -3.72 0.48
C GLY A 520 -64.91 -4.28 1.91
N ALA A 521 -63.99 -5.19 2.24
CA ALA A 521 -63.74 -5.63 3.62
C ALA A 521 -62.91 -4.58 4.39
N ASP A 522 -62.67 -4.80 5.68
CA ASP A 522 -62.04 -3.87 6.64
C ASP A 522 -60.57 -3.46 6.35
N ALA A 523 -60.03 -3.80 5.17
CA ALA A 523 -58.67 -3.47 4.78
C ALA A 523 -58.57 -2.04 4.25
N VAL A 524 -57.72 -1.24 4.89
CA VAL A 524 -57.52 0.20 4.65
C VAL A 524 -56.42 0.38 3.58
N PRO A 525 -56.40 1.48 2.77
CA PRO A 525 -55.29 1.76 1.84
C PRO A 525 -53.89 1.80 2.49
N ARG A 526 -53.82 1.96 3.81
CA ARG A 526 -52.59 1.79 4.61
C ARG A 526 -52.05 0.36 4.56
N ASP A 527 -52.91 -0.65 4.65
CA ASP A 527 -52.49 -2.05 4.72
C ASP A 527 -51.83 -2.49 3.41
N GLU A 528 -52.36 -2.04 2.26
CA GLU A 528 -51.73 -2.27 0.97
C GLU A 528 -50.37 -1.54 0.85
N LEU A 529 -50.21 -0.35 1.45
CA LEU A 529 -48.94 0.37 1.48
C LEU A 529 -47.89 -0.37 2.31
N ASP A 530 -48.26 -0.82 3.51
CA ASP A 530 -47.38 -1.56 4.42
C ASP A 530 -46.97 -2.92 3.82
N ASP A 531 -47.89 -3.62 3.14
CA ASP A 531 -47.62 -4.84 2.36
C ASP A 531 -46.73 -4.60 1.13
N LEU A 532 -46.93 -3.50 0.40
CA LEU A 532 -46.06 -3.09 -0.72
C LEU A 532 -44.63 -2.84 -0.24
N ALA A 533 -44.47 -2.12 0.87
CA ALA A 533 -43.18 -1.88 1.48
C ALA A 533 -42.55 -3.18 2.03
N ALA A 534 -43.35 -4.12 2.56
CA ALA A 534 -42.88 -5.43 3.00
C ALA A 534 -42.37 -6.28 1.81
N LEU A 535 -43.10 -6.34 0.70
CA LEU A 535 -42.69 -7.05 -0.51
C LEU A 535 -41.43 -6.44 -1.13
N ALA A 536 -41.35 -5.11 -1.26
CA ALA A 536 -40.17 -4.44 -1.81
C ALA A 536 -38.90 -4.74 -1.01
N ARG A 537 -38.99 -4.73 0.34
CA ARG A 537 -37.91 -5.17 1.24
C ARG A 537 -37.57 -6.66 1.11
N ALA A 538 -38.55 -7.52 0.85
CA ALA A 538 -38.30 -8.94 0.64
C ALA A 538 -37.63 -9.24 -0.73
N GLU A 539 -37.98 -8.51 -1.79
CA GLU A 539 -37.30 -8.63 -3.10
C GLU A 539 -35.82 -8.23 -2.98
N THR A 540 -35.51 -7.08 -2.36
CA THR A 540 -34.11 -6.63 -2.21
C THR A 540 -33.31 -7.54 -1.27
N GLN A 541 -33.90 -7.98 -0.16
CA GLN A 541 -33.24 -8.87 0.79
C GLN A 541 -32.93 -10.26 0.18
N GLU A 542 -33.77 -10.80 -0.72
CA GLU A 542 -33.39 -12.04 -1.44
C GLU A 542 -32.15 -11.81 -2.30
N ILE A 543 -32.11 -10.71 -3.05
CA ILE A 543 -31.02 -10.43 -4.00
C ILE A 543 -29.70 -10.18 -3.26
N GLN A 544 -29.73 -9.43 -2.16
CA GLN A 544 -28.58 -9.23 -1.29
C GLN A 544 -28.08 -10.55 -0.65
N VAL A 545 -28.98 -11.46 -0.27
CA VAL A 545 -28.59 -12.79 0.23
C VAL A 545 -27.97 -13.66 -0.88
N ARG A 546 -28.40 -13.51 -2.14
CA ARG A 546 -27.80 -14.22 -3.30
C ARG A 546 -26.40 -13.71 -3.62
N VAL A 547 -26.19 -12.40 -3.55
CA VAL A 547 -24.88 -11.75 -3.59
C VAL A 547 -23.98 -12.28 -2.46
N ALA A 548 -24.47 -12.27 -1.21
CA ALA A 548 -23.72 -12.76 -0.06
C ALA A 548 -23.36 -14.24 -0.15
N TYR A 549 -24.21 -15.09 -0.75
CA TYR A 549 -23.91 -16.50 -1.00
C TYR A 549 -22.81 -16.70 -2.06
N ARG A 550 -22.88 -16.00 -3.21
CA ARG A 550 -21.79 -16.06 -4.21
C ARG A 550 -20.47 -15.56 -3.62
N MET A 551 -20.49 -14.44 -2.91
CA MET A 551 -19.30 -13.92 -2.23
C MET A 551 -18.80 -14.79 -1.06
N ALA A 552 -19.63 -15.64 -0.45
CA ALA A 552 -19.18 -16.62 0.52
C ALA A 552 -18.40 -17.77 -0.16
N LEU A 553 -18.82 -18.18 -1.36
CA LEU A 553 -18.08 -19.16 -2.18
C LEU A 553 -16.77 -18.59 -2.69
N THR A 554 -16.74 -17.33 -3.16
CA THR A 554 -15.50 -16.63 -3.56
C THR A 554 -14.51 -16.52 -2.39
N ARG A 555 -14.99 -16.19 -1.19
CA ARG A 555 -14.17 -16.16 0.03
C ARG A 555 -13.67 -17.55 0.46
N LEU A 556 -14.44 -18.61 0.26
CA LEU A 556 -13.97 -19.98 0.47
C LEU A 556 -12.82 -20.32 -0.49
N LYS A 557 -12.97 -20.04 -1.80
CA LYS A 557 -11.91 -20.22 -2.80
C LYS A 557 -10.64 -19.43 -2.49
N ARG A 558 -10.76 -18.22 -1.93
CA ARG A 558 -9.63 -17.43 -1.43
C ARG A 558 -8.96 -18.11 -0.23
N ALA A 559 -9.74 -18.54 0.75
CA ALA A 559 -9.23 -19.23 1.94
C ALA A 559 -8.61 -20.61 1.62
N GLU A 560 -8.96 -21.22 0.49
CA GLU A 560 -8.38 -22.45 -0.08
C GLU A 560 -7.18 -22.20 -1.02
N GLY A 561 -6.91 -20.95 -1.43
CA GLY A 561 -5.85 -20.57 -2.38
C GLY A 561 -6.20 -20.69 -3.87
N VAL A 562 -7.29 -21.39 -4.24
CA VAL A 562 -7.64 -21.68 -5.65
C VAL A 562 -8.26 -20.51 -6.43
N LEU A 563 -8.54 -19.36 -5.81
CA LEU A 563 -9.31 -18.31 -6.49
C LEU A 563 -8.67 -17.83 -7.81
N LEU A 564 -7.34 -17.84 -7.94
CA LEU A 564 -6.65 -17.43 -9.19
C LEU A 564 -6.63 -18.50 -10.31
N GLU A 565 -7.04 -19.74 -10.06
CA GLU A 565 -6.97 -20.83 -11.06
C GLU A 565 -7.66 -20.52 -12.41
N PRO A 566 -8.81 -19.81 -12.49
CA PRO A 566 -9.44 -19.45 -13.77
C PRO A 566 -8.72 -18.36 -14.58
N TRP A 567 -7.76 -17.67 -13.98
CA TRP A 567 -7.10 -16.47 -14.53
C TRP A 567 -5.59 -16.60 -14.70
N LEU A 568 -5.06 -17.84 -14.58
CA LEU A 568 -3.64 -18.15 -14.77
C LEU A 568 -3.10 -17.78 -16.16
N ASP A 569 -3.98 -17.54 -17.15
CA ASP A 569 -3.63 -17.11 -18.51
C ASP A 569 -3.31 -15.60 -18.61
N VAL A 570 -3.79 -14.77 -17.68
CA VAL A 570 -3.54 -13.32 -17.61
C VAL A 570 -2.49 -12.96 -16.55
N VAL A 571 -2.39 -13.78 -15.51
CA VAL A 571 -1.50 -13.57 -14.36
C VAL A 571 -0.01 -13.78 -14.73
N ASP A 572 0.86 -12.83 -14.32
CA ASP A 572 2.32 -12.84 -14.56
C ASP A 572 2.98 -14.18 -14.14
N GLU A 573 3.91 -14.67 -14.96
CA GLU A 573 4.61 -15.95 -14.79
C GLU A 573 5.16 -16.14 -13.36
N ARG A 574 5.64 -15.06 -12.72
CA ARG A 574 6.15 -15.10 -11.34
C ARG A 574 5.13 -15.67 -10.36
N VAL A 575 3.87 -15.27 -10.48
CA VAL A 575 2.76 -15.78 -9.64
C VAL A 575 2.36 -17.19 -10.06
N GLN A 576 2.39 -17.51 -11.36
CA GLN A 576 2.17 -18.88 -11.83
C GLN A 576 3.18 -19.85 -11.19
N ARG A 577 4.47 -19.47 -11.09
CA ARG A 577 5.51 -20.28 -10.43
C ARG A 577 5.23 -20.49 -8.94
N VAL A 578 4.75 -19.46 -8.23
CA VAL A 578 4.33 -19.57 -6.82
C VAL A 578 3.21 -20.61 -6.69
N LEU A 579 2.15 -20.50 -7.50
CA LEU A 579 0.98 -21.39 -7.45
C LEU A 579 1.24 -22.81 -7.98
N GLN A 580 2.28 -23.00 -8.82
CA GLN A 580 2.66 -24.30 -9.39
C GLN A 580 3.72 -25.05 -8.57
N ARG A 581 4.54 -24.38 -7.75
CA ARG A 581 5.63 -25.01 -6.97
C ARG A 581 5.13 -26.18 -6.15
N GLU A 582 4.04 -25.98 -5.42
CA GLU A 582 3.53 -26.94 -4.43
C GLU A 582 2.77 -28.11 -5.07
N ARG A 583 2.30 -27.97 -6.32
CA ARG A 583 1.79 -29.08 -7.13
C ARG A 583 2.90 -30.07 -7.50
N ARG A 584 4.11 -29.59 -7.83
CA ARG A 584 5.27 -30.44 -8.18
C ARG A 584 5.92 -31.17 -7.02
N THR A 585 5.53 -30.89 -5.78
CA THR A 585 5.92 -31.68 -4.59
C THR A 585 4.94 -32.82 -4.29
N GLN A 586 3.99 -33.10 -5.18
CA GLN A 586 3.01 -34.19 -5.07
C GLN A 586 3.09 -35.21 -6.24
N GLU A 587 4.02 -35.01 -7.18
CA GLU A 587 4.38 -35.93 -8.27
C GLU A 587 5.75 -36.60 -7.99
#